data_AF-A0A9X1YID5-F1
#
_entry.id   AF-A0A9X1YID5-F1
#
_cell.length_a   1.000
_cell.length_b   1.000
_cell.length_c   1.000
_cell.angle_alpha   90.00
_cell.angle_beta   90.00
_cell.angle_gamma   90.00
#
_symmetry.space_group_name_H-M   'P 1'
#
loop_
_entity.id
_entity.type
_entity.pdbx_description
1 polymer ?
#
loop_
_entity_poly.entity_id
_entity_poly.type
_entity_poly.pdbx_seq_one_letter_code
_entity_poly.pdbx_strand_id
1 'polypeptide(L)'
;MRDDGLPIRRLLLVGVAIVAAVAVAIGVVLAILAHRRVPVGGAAIDRPAQLGTELPMLQTAPQPDLAAYKAAKLHALHDLGWIDAASGVAHVPIETAMALRVAQAASAGASR
;
A
#
# COMPACT_ATOMS: atom_id res chain seq x y z
N MET A 1 22.78 14.07 61.08
CA MET A 1 23.16 14.68 59.79
C MET A 1 23.15 13.52 58.80
N ARG A 2 22.15 13.45 57.91
CA ARG A 2 21.93 12.27 57.06
C ARG A 2 22.94 12.27 55.91
N ASP A 3 23.53 11.11 55.64
CA ASP A 3 24.48 10.92 54.55
C ASP A 3 23.75 10.91 53.19
N ASP A 4 23.70 12.07 52.52
CA ASP A 4 23.05 12.26 51.23
C ASP A 4 23.89 11.75 50.03
N GLY A 5 24.74 10.74 50.22
CA GLY A 5 25.73 10.26 49.23
C GLY A 5 25.18 9.29 48.16
N LEU A 6 23.89 8.96 48.19
CA LEU A 6 23.26 7.94 47.33
C LEU A 6 22.56 8.43 46.02
N PRO A 7 22.23 9.72 45.78
CA PRO A 7 21.48 10.12 44.59
C PRO A 7 22.36 10.30 43.34
N ILE A 8 23.61 10.76 43.49
CA ILE A 8 24.50 11.07 42.34
C ILE A 8 24.95 9.81 41.61
N ARG A 9 25.36 8.77 42.36
CA ARG A 9 25.79 7.50 41.75
C ARG A 9 24.65 6.81 40.99
N ARG A 10 23.43 6.88 41.51
CA ARG A 10 22.23 6.35 40.84
C ARG A 10 21.89 7.17 39.60
N LEU A 11 21.98 8.50 39.67
CA LEU A 11 21.78 9.38 38.53
C LEU A 11 22.79 9.09 37.41
N LEU A 12 24.07 8.90 37.75
CA LEU A 12 25.11 8.53 36.79
C LEU A 12 24.87 7.15 36.17
N LEU A 13 24.48 6.15 36.97
CA LEU A 13 24.15 4.81 36.45
C LEU A 13 22.97 4.84 35.48
N VAL A 14 21.93 5.64 35.77
CA VAL A 14 20.79 5.81 34.87
C VAL A 14 21.24 6.52 33.58
N GLY A 15 22.06 7.57 33.68
CA GLY A 15 22.61 8.25 32.51
C GLY A 15 23.44 7.32 31.61
N VAL A 16 24.32 6.52 32.21
CA VAL A 16 25.12 5.52 31.49
C VAL A 16 24.23 4.44 30.88
N ALA A 17 23.20 3.98 31.59
CA ALA A 17 22.27 2.99 31.07
C ALA A 17 21.50 3.51 29.83
N ILE A 18 21.11 4.79 29.83
CA ILE A 18 20.45 5.42 28.68
C ILE A 18 21.41 5.49 27.48
N VAL A 19 22.65 5.97 27.69
CA VAL A 19 23.66 6.06 26.63
C VAL A 19 23.97 4.68 26.06
N ALA A 20 24.12 3.67 26.92
CA ALA A 20 24.35 2.29 26.51
C ALA A 20 23.18 1.73 25.71
N ALA A 21 21.93 1.99 26.12
CA ALA A 21 20.74 1.57 25.39
C ALA A 21 20.68 2.21 23.99
N VAL A 22 20.98 3.51 23.87
CA VAL A 22 21.03 4.20 22.57
C VAL A 22 22.14 3.63 21.69
N ALA A 23 23.33 3.41 22.25
CA ALA A 23 24.46 2.83 21.52
C ALA A 23 24.16 1.42 21.00
N VAL A 24 23.50 0.58 21.81
CA VAL A 24 23.05 -0.75 21.40
C VAL A 24 22.01 -0.65 20.29
N ALA A 25 21.02 0.24 20.41
CA ALA A 25 20.00 0.42 19.37
C ALA A 25 20.62 0.85 18.02
N ILE A 26 21.55 1.81 18.04
CA ILE A 26 22.29 2.24 16.85
C ILE A 26 23.10 1.06 16.28
N GLY A 27 23.81 0.32 17.14
CA GLY A 27 24.60 -0.85 16.73
C GLY A 27 23.76 -1.93 16.06
N VAL A 28 22.58 -2.23 16.59
CA VAL A 28 21.64 -3.21 15.99
C VAL A 28 21.16 -2.74 14.61
N VAL A 29 20.79 -1.47 14.47
CA VAL A 29 20.36 -0.92 13.17
C VAL A 29 21.50 -1.00 12.15
N LEU A 30 22.72 -0.59 12.53
CA LEU A 30 23.89 -0.66 11.66
C LEU A 30 24.24 -2.11 11.28
N ALA A 31 24.14 -3.06 12.21
CA ALA A 31 24.39 -4.48 11.94
C ALA A 31 23.37 -5.06 10.93
N ILE A 32 22.09 -4.70 11.06
CA ILE A 32 21.05 -5.10 10.10
C ILE A 32 21.35 -4.53 8.72
N LEU A 33 21.66 -3.23 8.63
CA LEU A 33 21.96 -2.57 7.35
C LEU A 33 23.21 -3.15 6.67
N ALA A 34 24.26 -3.43 7.44
CA ALA A 34 25.48 -4.07 6.97
C ALA A 34 25.21 -5.49 6.46
N HIS A 35 24.44 -6.29 7.20
CA HIS A 35 24.06 -7.64 6.78
C HIS A 35 23.24 -7.64 5.48
N ARG A 36 22.38 -6.64 5.30
CA ARG A 36 21.58 -6.44 4.09
C ARG A 36 22.33 -5.78 2.93
N ARG A 37 23.65 -5.53 3.06
CA ARG A 37 24.50 -4.84 2.08
C ARG A 37 23.88 -3.54 1.55
N VAL A 38 23.17 -2.80 2.41
CA VAL A 38 22.58 -1.52 2.01
C VAL A 38 23.71 -0.51 1.78
N PRO A 39 23.84 0.09 0.58
CA PRO A 39 24.88 1.07 0.32
C PRO A 39 24.71 2.30 1.21
N VAL A 40 25.82 2.77 1.79
CA VAL A 40 25.87 4.01 2.57
C VAL A 40 25.61 5.17 1.62
N GLY A 41 24.49 5.87 1.80
CA GLY A 41 24.03 6.94 0.89
C GLY A 41 22.80 6.60 0.04
N GLY A 42 22.22 5.39 0.18
CA GLY A 42 21.08 4.95 -0.62
C GLY A 42 21.50 4.43 -2.00
N ALA A 43 20.55 3.84 -2.74
CA ALA A 43 20.82 3.43 -4.12
C ALA A 43 21.09 4.69 -4.96
N ALA A 44 22.29 4.83 -5.52
CA ALA A 44 22.55 5.85 -6.53
C ALA A 44 21.55 5.63 -7.67
N ILE A 45 20.59 6.53 -7.85
CA ILE A 45 19.71 6.53 -9.03
C ILE A 45 20.52 7.13 -10.17
N ASP A 46 21.53 6.39 -10.63
CA ASP A 46 22.50 6.84 -11.63
C ASP A 46 22.19 6.29 -13.02
N ARG A 47 20.93 5.95 -13.27
CA ARG A 47 20.45 5.59 -14.61
C ARG A 47 19.08 6.23 -14.83
N PRO A 48 18.91 7.15 -15.80
CA PRO A 48 17.64 7.15 -16.49
C PRO A 48 17.44 5.72 -16.95
N ALA A 49 16.33 5.09 -16.54
CA ALA A 49 16.00 3.77 -17.02
C ALA A 49 16.24 3.79 -18.53
N GLN A 50 17.15 2.95 -19.02
CA GLN A 50 17.30 2.71 -20.45
C GLN A 50 16.01 2.01 -20.85
N LEU A 51 15.03 2.87 -21.07
CA LEU A 51 13.74 2.65 -21.64
C LEU A 51 14.06 1.99 -22.97
N GLY A 52 14.00 0.65 -22.96
CA GLY A 52 14.46 -0.20 -24.05
C GLY A 52 13.87 0.30 -25.36
N THR A 53 14.64 0.15 -26.44
CA THR A 53 14.41 0.71 -27.78
C THR A 53 13.03 0.44 -28.39
N GLU A 54 12.19 -0.37 -27.75
CA GLU A 54 10.79 -0.60 -28.11
C GLU A 54 9.85 -0.17 -26.98
N LEU A 55 9.76 1.14 -26.75
CA LEU A 55 8.58 1.64 -26.06
C LEU A 55 7.39 1.61 -27.00
N PRO A 56 6.22 1.15 -26.52
CA PRO A 56 4.99 1.33 -27.26
C PRO A 56 4.84 2.83 -27.54
N MET A 57 4.94 3.21 -28.82
CA MET A 57 4.77 4.60 -29.21
C MET A 57 3.35 5.04 -28.88
N LEU A 58 3.21 6.26 -28.37
CA LEU A 58 1.89 6.83 -28.14
C LEU A 58 1.15 6.92 -29.48
N GLN A 59 -0.06 6.37 -29.51
CA GLN A 59 -0.91 6.45 -30.69
C GLN A 59 -1.23 7.91 -30.99
N THR A 60 -1.01 8.33 -32.23
CA THR A 60 -1.13 9.75 -32.64
C THR A 60 -2.59 10.23 -32.68
N ALA A 61 -3.52 9.34 -32.97
CA ALA A 61 -4.96 9.61 -33.03
C ALA A 61 -5.76 8.48 -32.33
N PRO A 62 -5.84 8.47 -31.00
CA PRO A 62 -6.51 7.41 -30.24
C PRO A 62 -8.03 7.58 -30.13
N GLN A 63 -8.60 8.66 -30.67
CA GLN A 63 -10.02 9.01 -30.51
C GLN A 63 -10.99 7.89 -30.97
N PRO A 64 -10.82 7.28 -32.17
CA PRO A 64 -11.74 6.22 -32.60
C PRO A 64 -11.61 4.96 -31.73
N ASP A 65 -10.39 4.57 -31.37
CA ASP A 65 -10.14 3.37 -30.56
C ASP A 65 -10.66 3.54 -29.14
N LEU A 66 -10.50 4.72 -28.55
CA LEU A 66 -11.08 5.05 -27.25
C LEU A 66 -12.61 5.08 -27.29
N ALA A 67 -13.22 5.56 -28.38
CA ALA A 67 -14.67 5.54 -28.54
C ALA A 67 -15.21 4.10 -28.62
N ALA A 68 -14.57 3.25 -29.43
CA ALA A 68 -14.92 1.84 -29.55
C ALA A 68 -14.74 1.10 -28.21
N TYR A 69 -13.62 1.35 -27.52
CA TYR A 69 -13.36 0.77 -26.20
C TYR A 69 -14.41 1.18 -25.18
N LYS A 70 -14.77 2.46 -25.12
CA LYS A 70 -15.82 2.96 -24.21
C LYS A 70 -17.17 2.34 -24.52
N ALA A 71 -17.55 2.25 -25.80
CA ALA A 71 -18.80 1.62 -26.21
C ALA A 71 -18.87 0.15 -25.79
N ALA A 72 -17.79 -0.62 -26.00
CA ALA A 72 -17.73 -2.01 -25.58
C ALA A 72 -17.82 -2.18 -24.05
N LYS A 73 -17.21 -1.28 -23.28
CA LYS A 73 -17.28 -1.30 -21.81
C LYS A 73 -18.66 -0.93 -21.29
N LEU A 74 -19.33 0.06 -21.90
CA LEU A 74 -20.71 0.40 -21.56
C LEU A 74 -21.66 -0.76 -21.85
N HIS A 75 -21.53 -1.38 -23.03
CA HIS A 75 -22.32 -2.56 -23.39
C HIS A 75 -22.16 -3.69 -22.36
N ALA A 76 -20.92 -4.01 -21.97
CA ALA A 76 -20.67 -5.02 -20.94
C ALA A 76 -21.29 -4.68 -19.57
N LEU A 77 -21.48 -3.39 -19.26
CA LEU A 77 -22.02 -2.95 -17.97
C LEU A 77 -23.55 -3.04 -17.91
N HIS A 78 -24.23 -2.86 -19.04
CA HIS A 78 -25.68 -2.83 -19.14
C HIS A 78 -26.30 -4.18 -19.52
N ASP A 79 -25.48 -5.13 -19.96
CA ASP A 79 -25.95 -6.42 -20.42
C ASP A 79 -25.95 -7.50 -19.34
N LEU A 80 -26.82 -8.48 -19.55
CA LEU A 80 -26.79 -9.77 -18.84
C LEU A 80 -25.60 -10.58 -19.34
N GLY A 81 -24.91 -11.22 -18.40
CA GLY A 81 -23.66 -11.91 -18.69
C GLY A 81 -23.63 -13.32 -18.12
N TRP A 82 -22.41 -13.79 -17.93
CA TRP A 82 -22.12 -15.13 -17.45
C TRP A 82 -22.47 -15.30 -15.97
N ILE A 83 -22.66 -16.57 -15.60
CA ILE A 83 -22.93 -17.00 -14.22
C ILE A 83 -21.87 -18.03 -13.84
N ASP A 84 -21.19 -17.81 -12.73
CA ASP A 84 -20.37 -18.81 -12.05
C ASP A 84 -21.12 -19.32 -10.82
N ALA A 85 -21.77 -20.47 -11.00
CA ALA A 85 -22.54 -21.11 -9.94
C ALA A 85 -21.64 -21.69 -8.83
N ALA A 86 -20.38 -22.02 -9.12
CA ALA A 86 -19.46 -22.59 -8.14
C ALA A 86 -18.98 -21.52 -7.14
N SER A 87 -18.73 -20.31 -7.62
CA SER A 87 -18.38 -19.16 -6.76
C SER A 87 -19.60 -18.37 -6.27
N GLY A 88 -20.80 -18.67 -6.77
CA GLY A 88 -22.02 -17.91 -6.45
C GLY A 88 -22.01 -16.48 -7.01
N VAL A 89 -21.31 -16.24 -8.12
CA VAL A 89 -21.16 -14.91 -8.73
C VAL A 89 -21.91 -14.90 -10.07
N ALA A 90 -22.72 -13.86 -10.29
CA ALA A 90 -23.40 -13.65 -11.56
C ALA A 90 -23.14 -12.22 -12.06
N HIS A 91 -22.92 -12.10 -13.37
CA HIS A 91 -22.91 -10.80 -14.04
C HIS A 91 -24.35 -10.33 -14.28
N VAL A 92 -24.72 -9.25 -13.62
CA VAL A 92 -26.02 -8.59 -13.77
C VAL A 92 -25.81 -7.14 -14.25
N PRO A 93 -26.77 -6.57 -14.99
CA PRO A 93 -26.74 -5.16 -15.36
C PRO A 93 -26.50 -4.26 -14.14
N ILE A 94 -25.68 -3.23 -14.30
CA ILE A 94 -25.27 -2.37 -13.18
C ILE A 94 -26.45 -1.69 -12.51
N GLU A 95 -27.51 -1.36 -13.26
CA GLU A 95 -28.74 -0.77 -12.73
C GLU A 95 -29.38 -1.71 -11.71
N THR A 96 -29.46 -2.99 -12.06
CA THR A 96 -30.00 -4.03 -11.19
C THR A 96 -29.10 -4.23 -9.98
N ALA A 97 -27.79 -4.28 -10.16
CA ALA A 97 -26.84 -4.39 -9.06
C ALA A 97 -26.98 -3.22 -8.06
N MET A 98 -27.07 -1.99 -8.56
CA MET A 98 -27.26 -0.80 -7.74
C MET A 98 -28.59 -0.83 -6.99
N ALA A 99 -29.69 -1.17 -7.67
CA ALA A 99 -31.02 -1.28 -7.06
C ALA A 99 -31.03 -2.33 -5.93
N LEU A 100 -30.45 -3.51 -6.18
CA LEU A 100 -30.31 -4.56 -5.17
C LEU A 100 -29.44 -4.10 -3.99
N ARG A 101 -28.36 -3.38 -4.26
CA ARG A 101 -27.47 -2.87 -3.21
C ARG A 101 -28.18 -1.87 -2.29
N VAL A 102 -28.98 -0.97 -2.86
CA VAL A 102 -29.80 -0.01 -2.11
C VAL A 102 -30.87 -0.73 -1.28
N ALA A 103 -31.58 -1.70 -1.87
CA ALA A 103 -32.59 -2.48 -1.17
C ALA A 103 -32.01 -3.28 0.02
N GLN A 104 -30.81 -3.86 -0.16
CA GLN A 104 -30.08 -4.53 0.92
C GLN A 104 -29.67 -3.56 2.04
N ALA A 105 -29.21 -2.36 1.70
CA ALA A 105 -28.87 -1.35 2.71
C ALA A 105 -30.09 -0.90 3.52
N ALA A 106 -31.24 -0.71 2.86
CA ALA A 106 -32.49 -0.31 3.51
C ALA A 106 -33.00 -1.38 4.48
N SER A 107 -32.98 -2.66 4.07
CA SER A 107 -33.41 -3.78 4.92
C SER A 107 -32.48 -3.99 6.13
N ALA A 108 -31.17 -3.83 5.97
CA ALA A 108 -30.21 -3.91 7.09
C ALA A 108 -30.37 -2.79 8.13
N GLY A 109 -30.84 -1.61 7.71
CA GLY A 109 -31.18 -0.51 8.61
C GLY A 109 -32.48 -0.74 9.38
N ALA A 110 -33.46 -1.42 8.79
CA ALA A 110 -34.75 -1.73 9.43
C ALA A 110 -34.67 -2.84 10.48
N SER A 111 -33.63 -3.68 10.44
CA SER A 111 -33.38 -4.75 11.42
C SER A 111 -32.56 -4.30 12.64
N ARG A 112 -32.30 -3.00 12.80
CA ARG A 112 -31.46 -2.43 13.87
C ARG A 112 -32.28 -1.48 14.73
#